data_AF-A0A8S9YPS7-F1
#
_entry.id   AF-A0A8S9YPS7-F1
#
_cell.length_a   1.000
_cell.length_b   1.000
_cell.length_c   1.000
_cell.angle_alpha   90.00
_cell.angle_beta   90.00
_cell.angle_gamma   90.00
#
_symmetry.space_group_name_H-M   'P 1'
#
loop_
_entity.id
_entity.type
_entity.pdbx_description
1 polymer ?
#
loop_
_entity_poly.entity_id
_entity_poly.type
_entity_poly.pdbx_seq_one_letter_code
_entity_poly.pdbx_strand_id
1 'polypeptide(L)'
;MLFVLMHAILLGLYSGQKEQRLHFVEDFLQLQVNQYVSIDSQTVHSATLTIIMEQLSCCGLNDGADFHRSSAAFVPHDSLGEVTFPNISYPLACCMQSPTTDPTGCPMNFTPANSYINHGCKESLLAGVINIYDLIVNLSIIVLIMNVMTLIIIVSGYVWVLVK
;
A
#
# COMPACT_ATOMS: atom_id res chain seq x y z
N MET A 1 3.37 17.18 -31.65
CA MET A 1 2.47 16.08 -32.07
C MET A 1 2.92 14.72 -31.54
N LEU A 2 4.14 14.25 -31.83
CA LEU A 2 4.68 12.96 -31.34
C LEU A 2 4.61 12.79 -29.81
N PHE A 3 4.95 13.83 -29.05
CA PHE A 3 4.90 13.79 -27.57
C PHE A 3 3.48 13.56 -27.02
N VAL A 4 2.48 14.25 -27.59
CA VAL A 4 1.06 14.10 -27.19
C VAL A 4 0.55 12.70 -27.52
N LEU A 5 0.90 12.18 -28.70
CA LEU A 5 0.52 10.82 -29.09
C LEU A 5 1.17 9.77 -28.17
N MET A 6 2.46 9.90 -27.86
CA MET A 6 3.14 9.01 -26.93
C MET A 6 2.49 9.04 -25.54
N HIS A 7 2.20 10.23 -25.01
CA HIS A 7 1.59 10.38 -23.68
C HIS A 7 0.18 9.76 -23.63
N ALA A 8 -0.64 9.98 -24.67
CA ALA A 8 -1.97 9.40 -24.78
C ALA A 8 -1.94 7.86 -24.87
N ILE A 9 -1.00 7.30 -25.64
CA ILE A 9 -0.83 5.85 -25.75
C ILE A 9 -0.43 5.24 -24.41
N LEU A 10 0.55 5.84 -23.72
CA LEU A 10 1.00 5.36 -22.40
C LEU A 10 -0.15 5.38 -21.38
N LEU A 11 -0.94 6.45 -21.34
CA LEU A 11 -2.06 6.57 -20.41
C LEU A 11 -3.17 5.53 -20.70
N GLY A 12 -3.44 5.26 -21.98
CA GLY A 12 -4.40 4.24 -22.41
C GLY A 12 -3.96 2.82 -22.03
N LEU A 13 -2.70 2.46 -22.31
CA LEU A 13 -2.14 1.15 -21.95
C LEU A 13 -2.13 0.94 -20.43
N TYR A 14 -1.76 1.97 -19.67
CA TYR A 14 -1.68 1.92 -18.21
C TYR A 14 -3.07 1.72 -17.57
N SER A 15 -4.08 2.48 -18.03
CA SER A 15 -5.45 2.40 -17.50
C SER A 15 -6.11 1.03 -17.67
N GLY A 16 -5.68 0.23 -18.66
CA GLY A 16 -6.20 -1.11 -18.93
C GLY A 16 -5.79 -2.18 -17.92
N GLN A 17 -4.78 -1.96 -17.08
CA GLN A 17 -4.18 -2.99 -16.22
C GLN A 17 -4.85 -3.13 -14.84
N LYS A 18 -6.19 -3.17 -14.79
CA LYS A 18 -6.91 -3.22 -13.50
C LYS A 18 -6.66 -4.51 -12.72
N GLU A 19 -6.76 -5.66 -13.38
CA GLU A 19 -6.59 -6.97 -12.74
C GLU A 19 -5.15 -7.21 -12.27
N GLN A 20 -4.16 -6.74 -13.03
CA GLN A 20 -2.75 -6.86 -12.65
C GLN A 20 -2.42 -6.14 -11.34
N ARG A 21 -3.12 -5.04 -11.03
CA ARG A 21 -2.93 -4.33 -9.76
C ARG A 21 -3.41 -5.14 -8.55
N LEU A 22 -4.51 -5.86 -8.70
CA LEU A 22 -5.04 -6.70 -7.63
C LEU A 22 -4.04 -7.83 -7.30
N HIS A 23 -3.60 -8.56 -8.32
CA HIS A 23 -2.61 -9.62 -8.15
C HIS A 23 -1.28 -9.10 -7.58
N PHE A 24 -0.81 -7.95 -8.05
CA PHE A 24 0.40 -7.34 -7.51
C PHE A 24 0.30 -7.06 -6.00
N VAL A 25 -0.82 -6.48 -5.53
CA VAL A 25 -1.02 -6.19 -4.10
C VAL A 25 -1.08 -7.48 -3.28
N GLU A 26 -1.79 -8.49 -3.78
CA GLU A 26 -1.88 -9.80 -3.13
C GLU A 26 -0.51 -10.48 -3.02
N ASP A 27 0.22 -10.60 -4.13
CA ASP A 27 1.55 -11.23 -4.18
C ASP A 27 2.55 -10.49 -3.28
N PHE A 28 2.52 -9.15 -3.33
CA PHE A 28 3.39 -8.31 -2.50
C PHE A 28 3.12 -8.54 -1.01
N LEU A 29 1.86 -8.46 -0.58
CA LEU A 29 1.49 -8.67 0.82
C LEU A 29 1.77 -10.11 1.27
N GLN A 30 1.46 -11.09 0.44
CA GLN A 30 1.72 -12.50 0.74
C GLN A 30 3.22 -12.74 0.94
N LEU A 31 4.08 -12.15 0.12
CA LEU A 31 5.53 -12.20 0.32
C LEU A 31 5.93 -11.58 1.66
N GLN A 32 5.42 -10.39 1.98
CA GLN A 32 5.75 -9.72 3.24
C GLN A 32 5.29 -10.54 4.45
N VAL A 33 4.07 -11.08 4.45
CA VAL A 33 3.53 -11.92 5.54
C VAL A 33 4.34 -13.21 5.70
N ASN A 34 4.69 -13.88 4.60
CA ASN A 34 5.48 -15.11 4.66
C ASN A 34 6.90 -14.88 5.20
N GLN A 35 7.50 -13.72 4.89
CA GLN A 35 8.86 -13.37 5.32
C GLN A 35 8.90 -12.55 6.62
N TYR A 36 7.74 -12.21 7.18
CA TYR A 36 7.65 -11.51 8.45
C TYR A 36 8.12 -12.42 9.58
N VAL A 37 9.08 -11.96 10.37
CA VAL A 37 9.61 -12.69 11.52
C VAL A 37 9.08 -12.06 12.81
N SER A 38 9.44 -10.80 13.05
CA SER A 38 9.09 -10.00 14.22
C SER A 38 9.43 -8.53 13.96
N ILE A 39 8.89 -7.58 14.74
CA ILE A 39 9.26 -6.16 14.62
C ILE A 39 10.77 -5.97 14.82
N ASP A 40 11.37 -6.71 15.76
CA ASP A 40 12.79 -6.59 16.10
C ASP A 40 13.76 -7.32 15.16
N SER A 41 13.26 -8.11 14.19
CA SER A 41 14.10 -8.96 13.32
C SER A 41 15.06 -8.21 12.38
N GLN A 42 15.05 -6.87 12.36
CA GLN A 42 15.86 -5.99 11.50
C GLN A 42 15.79 -6.29 9.99
N THR A 43 14.81 -7.10 9.56
CA THR A 43 14.62 -7.40 8.14
C THR A 43 13.75 -6.34 7.47
N VAL A 44 14.01 -6.09 6.19
CA VAL A 44 13.20 -5.16 5.38
C VAL A 44 11.74 -5.63 5.30
N HIS A 45 11.51 -6.94 5.23
CA HIS A 45 10.17 -7.51 5.16
C HIS A 45 9.35 -7.24 6.42
N SER A 46 9.97 -7.46 7.59
CA SER A 46 9.32 -7.15 8.86
C SER A 46 9.05 -5.66 9.03
N ALA A 47 10.03 -4.80 8.74
CA ALA A 47 9.85 -3.35 8.81
C ALA A 47 8.73 -2.86 7.89
N THR A 48 8.70 -3.36 6.64
CA THR A 48 7.69 -2.97 5.64
C THR A 48 6.29 -3.39 6.07
N LEU A 49 6.11 -4.64 6.51
CA LEU A 49 4.79 -5.11 6.92
C LEU A 49 4.32 -4.44 8.21
N THR A 50 5.22 -4.17 9.16
CA THR A 50 4.91 -3.40 10.37
C THR A 50 4.32 -2.04 10.02
N ILE A 51 4.97 -1.28 9.13
CA ILE A 51 4.46 0.02 8.68
C ILE A 51 3.09 -0.11 8.02
N ILE A 52 2.89 -1.12 7.18
CA ILE A 52 1.61 -1.37 6.50
C ILE A 52 0.51 -1.66 7.52
N MET A 53 0.75 -2.58 8.45
CA MET A 53 -0.22 -2.98 9.49
C MET A 53 -0.60 -1.78 10.37
N GLU A 54 0.38 -0.98 10.80
CA GLU A 54 0.15 0.21 11.63
C GLU A 54 -0.60 1.32 10.88
N GLN A 55 -0.14 1.70 9.67
CA GLN A 55 -0.74 2.81 8.94
C GLN A 55 -2.12 2.49 8.37
N LEU A 56 -2.36 1.23 8.00
CA LEU A 56 -3.63 0.81 7.42
C LEU A 56 -4.57 0.16 8.43
N SER A 57 -4.18 0.10 9.71
CA SER A 57 -5.01 -0.45 10.79
C SER A 57 -5.52 -1.86 10.45
N CYS A 58 -4.59 -2.74 10.07
CA CYS A 58 -4.86 -4.07 9.55
C CYS A 58 -3.82 -5.10 10.06
N CYS A 59 -4.07 -6.38 9.85
CA CYS A 59 -3.22 -7.48 10.27
C CYS A 59 -3.20 -8.58 9.20
N GLY A 60 -2.01 -8.95 8.73
CA GLY A 60 -1.84 -10.00 7.73
C GLY A 60 -2.31 -9.60 6.32
N LEU A 61 -2.50 -10.60 5.46
CA LEU A 61 -3.05 -10.44 4.12
C LEU A 61 -4.58 -10.32 4.18
N ASN A 62 -5.24 -11.32 4.76
CA ASN A 62 -6.68 -11.42 4.96
C ASN A 62 -7.06 -11.26 6.44
N ASP A 63 -6.24 -11.78 7.35
CA ASP A 63 -6.42 -11.70 8.80
C ASP A 63 -5.15 -12.15 9.55
N GLY A 64 -5.18 -12.10 10.88
CA GLY A 64 -4.06 -12.55 11.72
C GLY A 64 -3.74 -14.05 11.58
N ALA A 65 -4.68 -14.90 11.18
CA ALA A 65 -4.43 -16.33 11.04
C ALA A 65 -3.44 -16.64 9.90
N ASP A 66 -3.18 -15.69 9.00
CA ASP A 66 -2.14 -15.81 7.99
C ASP A 66 -0.75 -16.11 8.59
N PHE A 67 -0.46 -15.64 9.82
CA PHE A 67 0.80 -15.88 10.52
C PHE A 67 0.92 -17.27 11.16
N HIS A 68 -0.17 -18.05 11.19
CA HIS A 68 -0.17 -19.44 11.65
C HIS A 68 -0.03 -20.45 10.53
N ARG A 69 0.07 -20.00 9.27
CA ARG A 69 0.31 -20.89 8.13
C ARG A 69 1.73 -21.44 8.18
N SER A 70 1.92 -22.63 7.64
CA SER A 70 3.25 -23.27 7.54
C SER A 70 4.28 -22.51 6.70
N SER A 71 3.83 -21.59 5.85
CA SER A 71 4.70 -20.72 5.03
C SER A 71 5.16 -19.45 5.74
N ALA A 72 4.59 -19.13 6.91
CA ALA A 72 4.93 -17.92 7.65
C ALA A 72 6.20 -18.14 8.48
N ALA A 73 7.13 -17.19 8.37
CA ALA A 73 8.36 -17.16 9.18
C ALA A 73 8.16 -16.52 10.56
N PHE A 74 6.91 -16.19 10.92
CA PHE A 74 6.57 -15.51 12.16
C PHE A 74 7.02 -16.31 13.38
N VAL A 75 7.66 -15.63 14.31
CA VAL A 75 8.06 -16.21 15.60
C VAL A 75 7.17 -15.68 16.72
N PRO A 76 6.70 -16.53 17.64
CA PRO A 76 5.82 -16.13 18.74
C PRO A 76 6.60 -15.43 19.88
N HIS A 77 7.56 -14.58 19.53
CA HIS A 77 8.38 -13.79 20.45
C HIS A 77 8.86 -12.51 19.77
N ASP A 78 8.69 -11.37 20.42
CA ASP A 78 9.08 -10.07 19.85
C ASP A 78 9.51 -9.08 20.95
N SER A 79 10.20 -8.02 20.55
CA SER A 79 10.75 -6.98 21.43
C SER A 79 10.28 -5.60 20.99
N LEU A 80 9.93 -4.75 21.96
CA LEU A 80 9.72 -3.32 21.72
C LEU A 80 10.55 -2.51 22.71
N GLY A 81 11.67 -1.97 22.24
CA GLY A 81 12.66 -1.33 23.11
C GLY A 81 13.29 -2.36 24.06
N GLU A 82 13.23 -2.10 25.37
CA GLU A 82 13.76 -3.00 26.41
C GLU A 82 12.75 -4.07 26.86
N VAL A 83 11.50 -4.02 26.36
CA VAL A 83 10.44 -4.94 26.79
C VAL A 83 10.32 -6.10 25.80
N THR A 84 10.40 -7.31 26.32
CA THR A 84 10.25 -8.55 25.54
C THR A 84 8.89 -9.21 25.78
N PHE A 85 8.26 -9.69 24.73
CA PHE A 85 6.95 -10.33 24.76
C PHE A 85 7.07 -11.80 24.32
N PRO A 86 7.16 -12.74 25.27
CA PRO A 86 7.15 -14.17 24.96
C PRO A 86 5.73 -14.68 24.70
N ASN A 87 5.60 -15.67 23.81
CA ASN A 87 4.37 -16.41 23.50
C ASN A 87 3.22 -15.54 22.95
N ILE A 88 3.55 -14.61 22.07
CA ILE A 88 2.53 -13.83 21.35
C ILE A 88 1.92 -14.66 20.22
N SER A 89 0.59 -14.60 20.07
CA SER A 89 -0.13 -15.33 19.01
C SER A 89 -0.03 -14.64 17.64
N TYR A 90 0.08 -13.31 17.63
CA TYR A 90 0.12 -12.51 16.41
C TYR A 90 1.21 -11.43 16.54
N PRO A 91 1.64 -10.81 15.42
CA PRO A 91 2.59 -9.71 15.45
C PRO A 91 2.14 -8.55 16.34
N LEU A 92 3.10 -7.94 17.05
CA LEU A 92 2.87 -6.74 17.86
C LEU A 92 2.27 -5.59 17.03
N ALA A 93 2.59 -5.51 15.74
CA ALA A 93 2.09 -4.48 14.84
C ALA A 93 0.58 -4.59 14.54
N CYS A 94 -0.03 -5.75 14.81
CA CYS A 94 -1.48 -5.93 14.69
C CYS A 94 -2.25 -5.29 15.86
N CYS A 95 -1.55 -4.81 16.88
CA CYS A 95 -2.11 -4.16 18.05
C CYS A 95 -2.69 -2.79 17.71
N MET A 96 -3.83 -2.44 18.30
CA MET A 96 -4.30 -1.05 18.25
C MET A 96 -3.41 -0.21 19.16
N GLN A 97 -2.64 0.73 18.60
CA GLN A 97 -1.91 1.71 19.40
C GLN A 97 -2.93 2.69 20.02
N SER A 98 -3.36 2.41 21.25
CA SER A 98 -4.22 3.34 21.98
C SER A 98 -3.39 4.52 22.50
N PRO A 99 -3.77 5.79 22.22
CA PRO A 99 -3.11 6.96 22.79
C PRO A 99 -3.35 7.10 24.30
N THR A 100 -4.28 6.32 24.87
CA THR A 100 -4.51 6.24 26.31
C THR A 100 -4.06 4.87 26.81
N THR A 101 -2.92 4.88 27.48
CA THR A 101 -2.40 3.85 28.38
C THR A 101 -3.50 3.01 29.04
N ASP A 102 -3.77 1.82 28.50
CA ASP A 102 -4.31 0.71 29.26
C ASP A 102 -3.38 -0.51 29.05
N PRO A 103 -2.66 -0.99 30.09
CA PRO A 103 -1.69 -2.08 29.98
C PRO A 103 -2.33 -3.47 29.83
N THR A 104 -3.66 -3.58 29.82
CA THR A 104 -4.38 -4.86 29.86
C THR A 104 -4.84 -5.41 28.52
N GLY A 105 -4.73 -4.66 27.43
CA GLY A 105 -5.20 -5.08 26.11
C GLY A 105 -4.10 -5.00 25.07
N CYS A 106 -3.49 -6.15 24.74
CA CYS A 106 -2.38 -6.33 23.79
C CYS A 106 -1.05 -5.75 24.35
N PRO A 107 0.07 -6.51 24.33
CA PRO A 107 0.41 -7.57 23.37
C PRO A 107 0.25 -9.03 23.83
N MET A 108 -0.15 -9.30 25.07
CA MET A 108 -0.26 -10.70 25.54
C MET A 108 -1.57 -11.39 25.12
N ASN A 109 -2.64 -10.64 24.90
CA ASN A 109 -3.93 -11.18 24.50
C ASN A 109 -4.55 -10.32 23.40
N PHE A 110 -4.68 -10.89 22.21
CA PHE A 110 -5.24 -10.25 21.03
C PHE A 110 -6.73 -10.56 20.96
N THR A 111 -7.53 -9.51 20.93
CA THR A 111 -8.99 -9.56 20.80
C THR A 111 -9.43 -8.63 19.68
N PRO A 112 -10.61 -8.84 19.08
CA PRO A 112 -11.13 -7.93 18.06
C PRO A 112 -11.36 -6.49 18.56
N ALA A 113 -11.37 -6.27 19.89
CA ALA A 113 -11.58 -4.96 20.49
C ALA A 113 -10.28 -4.17 20.74
N ASN A 114 -9.12 -4.83 20.73
CA ASN A 114 -7.82 -4.21 21.03
C ASN A 114 -6.77 -4.43 19.93
N SER A 115 -7.15 -5.09 18.83
CA SER A 115 -6.25 -5.45 17.74
C SER A 115 -6.99 -5.58 16.42
N TYR A 116 -6.25 -5.44 15.32
CA TYR A 116 -6.76 -5.54 13.95
C TYR A 116 -6.70 -6.96 13.38
N ILE A 117 -6.65 -8.00 14.24
CA ILE A 117 -6.49 -9.40 13.82
C ILE A 117 -7.59 -9.93 12.88
N ASN A 118 -8.76 -9.27 12.82
CA ASN A 118 -9.86 -9.64 11.92
C ASN A 118 -9.93 -8.77 10.66
N HIS A 119 -8.96 -7.90 10.43
CA HIS A 119 -8.94 -6.93 9.33
C HIS A 119 -7.70 -7.14 8.47
N GLY A 120 -7.83 -7.79 7.31
CA GLY A 120 -6.72 -8.00 6.39
C GLY A 120 -6.23 -6.72 5.71
N CYS A 121 -4.92 -6.65 5.44
CA CYS A 121 -4.34 -5.48 4.77
C CYS A 121 -4.64 -5.40 3.27
N LYS A 122 -5.09 -6.50 2.64
CA LYS A 122 -5.35 -6.56 1.19
C LYS A 122 -6.30 -5.46 0.71
N GLU A 123 -7.48 -5.35 1.33
CA GLU A 123 -8.50 -4.41 0.87
C GLU A 123 -8.09 -2.95 1.12
N SER A 124 -7.55 -2.66 2.31
CA SER A 124 -7.08 -1.32 2.68
C SER A 124 -5.92 -0.86 1.79
N LEU A 125 -4.95 -1.75 1.52
CA LEU A 125 -3.81 -1.42 0.67
C LEU A 125 -4.24 -1.25 -0.79
N LEU A 126 -5.13 -2.11 -1.29
CA LEU A 126 -5.68 -1.97 -2.64
C LEU A 126 -6.41 -0.63 -2.80
N ALA A 127 -7.25 -0.25 -1.83
CA ALA A 127 -7.94 1.03 -1.85
C ALA A 127 -6.95 2.21 -1.84
N GLY A 128 -5.91 2.15 -1.01
CA GLY A 128 -4.84 3.16 -0.98
C GLY A 128 -4.08 3.27 -2.31
N VAL A 129 -3.71 2.14 -2.91
CA VAL A 129 -3.04 2.09 -4.21
C VAL A 129 -3.94 2.66 -5.31
N ILE A 130 -5.23 2.31 -5.33
CA ILE A 130 -6.19 2.85 -6.30
C ILE A 130 -6.29 4.37 -6.16
N ASN A 131 -6.38 4.90 -4.93
CA ASN A 131 -6.51 6.34 -4.72
C ASN A 131 -5.27 7.13 -5.20
N ILE A 132 -4.06 6.64 -4.89
CA ILE A 132 -2.80 7.24 -5.38
C ILE A 132 -2.74 7.16 -6.91
N TYR A 133 -3.15 6.03 -7.47
CA TYR A 133 -3.16 5.81 -8.91
C TYR A 133 -4.12 6.78 -9.61
N ASP A 134 -5.34 6.94 -9.10
CA ASP A 134 -6.34 7.86 -9.64
C ASP A 134 -5.84 9.31 -9.58
N LEU A 135 -5.12 9.68 -8.51
CA LEU A 135 -4.45 10.98 -8.42
C LEU A 135 -3.40 11.16 -9.54
N ILE A 136 -2.53 10.18 -9.76
CA ILE A 136 -1.49 10.23 -10.81
C ILE A 136 -2.12 10.33 -12.20
N VAL A 137 -3.15 9.52 -12.48
CA VAL A 137 -3.86 9.56 -13.76
C VAL A 137 -4.52 10.91 -13.97
N ASN A 138 -5.21 11.45 -12.96
CA ASN A 138 -5.83 12.77 -13.05
C ASN A 138 -4.80 13.87 -13.32
N LEU A 139 -3.65 13.84 -12.63
CA LEU A 139 -2.55 14.77 -12.88
C LEU A 139 -2.00 14.64 -14.31
N SER A 140 -1.83 13.41 -14.81
CA SER A 140 -1.37 13.17 -16.18
C SER A 140 -2.35 13.68 -17.24
N ILE A 141 -3.66 13.54 -17.01
CA ILE A 141 -4.70 14.10 -17.89
C ILE A 141 -4.61 15.63 -17.96
N ILE A 142 -4.39 16.30 -16.82
CA ILE A 142 -4.22 17.76 -16.78
C ILE A 142 -2.99 18.17 -17.62
N VAL A 143 -1.87 17.47 -17.48
CA VAL A 143 -0.66 17.73 -18.29
C VAL A 143 -0.94 17.52 -19.78
N LEU A 144 -1.70 16.48 -20.14
CA LEU A 144 -2.06 16.23 -21.53
C LEU A 144 -2.89 17.38 -22.12
N ILE A 145 -3.89 17.88 -21.38
CA ILE A 145 -4.72 19.02 -21.77
C ILE A 145 -3.86 20.27 -22.00
N MET A 146 -2.94 20.58 -21.06
CA MET A 146 -2.04 21.72 -21.22
C MET A 146 -1.20 21.62 -22.50
N ASN A 147 -0.66 20.45 -22.81
CA ASN A 147 0.11 20.23 -24.03
C ASN A 147 -0.73 20.42 -25.31
N VAL A 148 -1.97 19.95 -25.32
CA VAL A 148 -2.89 20.16 -26.45
C VAL A 148 -3.20 21.65 -26.63
N MET A 149 -3.46 22.39 -25.56
CA MET A 149 -3.70 23.84 -25.62
C MET A 149 -2.50 24.59 -26.20
N THR A 150 -1.27 24.26 -25.76
CA THR A 150 -0.05 24.86 -26.32
C THR A 150 0.09 24.57 -27.82
N LEU A 151 -0.23 23.36 -28.29
CA LEU A 151 -0.19 23.04 -29.72
C LEU A 151 -1.21 23.86 -30.52
N ILE A 152 -2.43 24.04 -30.00
CA ILE A 152 -3.47 24.84 -30.67
C ILE A 152 -3.01 26.29 -30.85
N ILE A 153 -2.42 26.88 -29.80
CA ILE A 153 -1.90 28.27 -29.85
C ILE A 153 -0.76 28.40 -30.88
N ILE A 154 0.15 27.43 -30.91
CA ILE A 154 1.26 27.43 -31.87
C ILE A 154 0.73 27.34 -33.30
N VAL A 155 -0.16 26.38 -33.59
CA VAL A 155 -0.71 26.18 -34.94
C VAL A 155 -1.52 27.39 -35.38
N SER A 156 -2.38 27.95 -34.52
CA SER A 156 -3.17 29.14 -34.87
C SER A 156 -2.29 30.37 -35.14
N GLY A 157 -1.21 30.55 -34.37
CA GLY A 157 -0.21 31.59 -34.61
C GLY A 157 0.50 31.43 -35.96
N TYR A 158 0.94 30.21 -36.29
CA TYR A 158 1.57 29.93 -37.59
C TYR A 158 0.60 30.18 -38.76
N VAL A 159 -0.66 29.75 -38.66
CA VAL A 159 -1.66 29.98 -39.69
C VAL A 159 -1.92 31.49 -39.87
N TRP A 160 -2.01 32.24 -38.78
CA TRP A 160 -2.22 33.70 -38.85
C TRP A 160 -1.07 34.43 -39.57
N VAL A 161 0.18 34.01 -39.34
CA VAL A 161 1.35 34.57 -40.04
C VAL A 161 1.36 34.21 -41.52
N LEU A 162 0.95 32.99 -41.89
CA LEU A 162 0.95 32.54 -43.29
C LEU A 162 -0.16 33.16 -44.15
N VAL A 163 -1.27 33.57 -43.52
CA VAL A 163 -2.43 34.17 -44.22
C VAL A 163 -2.28 35.68 -44.40
N LYS A 164 -1.30 36.30 -43.74
CA LYS A 164 -1.03 37.74 -43.79
C LYS A 164 0.12 38.07 -44.74
#